data_AF-X1JZU6-F1
#
_entry.id   AF-X1JZU6-F1
#
_cell.length_a   1.000
_cell.length_b   1.000
_cell.length_c   1.000
_cell.angle_alpha   90.00
_cell.angle_beta   90.00
_cell.angle_gamma   90.00
#
_symmetry.space_group_name_H-M   'P 1'
#
loop_
_entity.id
_entity.type
_entity.pdbx_description
1 polymer ?
#
loop_
_entity_poly.entity_id
_entity_poly.type
_entity_poly.pdbx_seq_one_letter_code
_entity_poly.pdbx_strand_id
1 'polypeptide(L)'
;EVSIPEKWRTAERLAQRFFDLRKPVHIYYFGDLDPKGLLIPESAWNDIFKWTVAIINRKDKGLAYHADLSFERIGINEDQIGELDIPENPERPGTYQWEGLDDAQAESLISKTSEKLDLEAFELVKDDEEDI
;
A
#
# COMPACT_ATOMS: atom_id res chain seq x y z
N GLU A 1 1.94 9.93 10.68
CA GLU A 1 2.08 10.89 9.58
C GLU A 1 3.39 10.56 8.86
N VAL A 2 3.35 10.25 7.56
CA VAL A 2 4.58 9.96 6.79
C VAL A 2 5.23 11.29 6.40
N SER A 3 6.56 11.39 6.53
CA SER A 3 7.28 12.64 6.24
C SER A 3 7.22 13.00 4.76
N ILE A 4 7.32 14.30 4.43
CA ILE A 4 7.36 14.77 3.02
C ILE A 4 8.49 14.08 2.23
N PRO A 5 9.73 13.95 2.75
CA PRO A 5 10.80 13.22 2.06
C PRO A 5 10.43 11.78 1.69
N GLU A 6 9.80 11.03 2.60
CA GLU A 6 9.41 9.64 2.34
C GLU A 6 8.28 9.53 1.32
N LYS A 7 7.29 10.44 1.38
CA LYS A 7 6.25 10.54 0.36
C LYS A 7 6.86 10.83 -1.02
N TRP A 8 7.84 11.74 -1.10
CA TRP A 8 8.51 12.08 -2.35
C TRP A 8 9.31 10.90 -2.91
N ARG A 9 10.12 10.25 -2.06
CA ARG A 9 10.89 9.06 -2.43
C ARG A 9 10.00 7.94 -2.94
N THR A 10 8.85 7.72 -2.28
CA THR A 10 7.85 6.74 -2.72
C THR A 10 7.31 7.09 -4.10
N ALA A 11 6.96 8.36 -4.34
CA ALA A 11 6.47 8.80 -5.64
C ALA A 11 7.50 8.63 -6.77
N GLU A 12 8.78 8.89 -6.48
CA GLU A 12 9.88 8.66 -7.44
C GLU A 12 10.03 7.18 -7.78
N ARG A 13 10.00 6.30 -6.76
CA ARG A 13 10.08 4.84 -6.95
C ARG A 13 8.92 4.34 -7.80
N LEU A 14 7.68 4.73 -7.48
CA LEU A 14 6.50 4.33 -8.24
C LEU A 14 6.56 4.78 -9.69
N ALA A 15 6.96 6.04 -9.93
CA ALA A 15 7.11 6.57 -11.28
C ALA A 15 8.18 5.79 -12.05
N GLN A 16 9.32 5.49 -11.42
CA GLN A 16 10.38 4.71 -12.04
C GLN A 16 9.90 3.30 -12.41
N ARG A 17 9.24 2.58 -11.49
CA ARG A 17 8.68 1.24 -11.78
C ARG A 17 7.67 1.25 -12.91
N PHE A 18 6.81 2.26 -12.96
CA PHE A 18 5.90 2.43 -14.07
C PHE A 18 6.64 2.58 -15.41
N PHE A 19 7.76 3.30 -15.44
CA PHE A 19 8.59 3.42 -16.65
C PHE A 19 9.30 2.11 -17.02
N ASP A 20 9.82 1.39 -16.04
CA ASP A 20 10.56 0.14 -16.25
C ASP A 20 9.65 -0.98 -16.75
N LEU A 21 8.47 -1.12 -16.13
CA LEU A 21 7.57 -2.26 -16.37
C LEU A 21 6.44 -1.94 -17.36
N ARG A 22 6.04 -0.66 -17.49
CA ARG A 22 4.88 -0.23 -18.29
C ARG A 22 3.58 -0.96 -17.94
N LYS A 23 3.47 -1.43 -16.70
CA LYS A 23 2.28 -2.11 -16.15
C LYS A 23 1.50 -1.17 -15.24
N PRO A 24 0.18 -1.39 -15.07
CA PRO A 24 -0.58 -0.78 -13.98
C PRO A 24 0.10 -1.03 -12.63
N VAL A 25 0.04 -0.04 -11.75
CA VAL A 25 0.61 -0.15 -10.40
C VAL A 25 -0.51 -0.02 -9.38
N HIS A 26 -0.75 -1.10 -8.66
CA HIS A 26 -1.74 -1.19 -7.60
C HIS A 26 -1.04 -1.25 -6.24
N ILE A 27 -1.48 -0.43 -5.28
CA ILE A 27 -0.90 -0.37 -3.94
C ILE A 27 -1.88 -0.95 -2.94
N TYR A 28 -1.42 -1.96 -2.21
CA TYR A 28 -2.14 -2.53 -1.08
C TYR A 28 -1.59 -1.99 0.23
N TYR A 29 -2.46 -1.37 1.03
CA TYR A 29 -2.10 -0.88 2.37
C TYR A 29 -2.70 -1.77 3.45
N PHE A 30 -1.83 -2.40 4.23
CA PHE A 30 -2.16 -3.12 5.45
C PHE A 30 -1.96 -2.19 6.64
N GLY A 31 -3.00 -2.06 7.48
CA GLY A 31 -2.96 -1.19 8.64
C GLY A 31 -4.13 -1.39 9.57
N ASP A 32 -4.06 -0.73 10.73
CA ASP A 32 -5.00 -0.84 11.84
C ASP A 32 -6.42 -0.42 11.45
N LEU A 33 -7.40 -1.03 12.13
CA LEU A 33 -8.76 -0.50 12.20
C LEU A 33 -8.86 0.43 13.40
N ASP A 34 -8.36 1.65 13.21
CA ASP A 34 -8.59 2.77 14.10
C ASP A 34 -8.76 4.07 13.29
N PRO A 35 -9.28 5.17 13.88
CA PRO A 35 -9.47 6.42 13.16
C PRO A 35 -8.21 6.98 12.48
N LYS A 36 -7.02 6.70 13.01
CA LYS A 36 -5.74 7.12 12.43
C LYS A 36 -5.30 6.19 11.30
N GLY A 37 -5.43 4.89 11.45
CA GLY A 37 -5.14 3.86 10.44
C GLY A 37 -6.02 4.00 9.20
N LEU A 38 -7.18 4.63 9.31
CA LEU A 38 -8.03 5.03 8.18
C LEU A 38 -7.58 6.33 7.51
N LEU A 39 -7.13 7.33 8.26
CA LEU A 39 -6.77 8.67 7.75
C LEU A 39 -5.34 8.78 7.18
N ILE A 40 -4.40 8.03 7.77
CA ILE A 40 -2.99 8.01 7.35
C ILE A 40 -2.83 7.62 5.88
N PRO A 41 -3.43 6.51 5.39
CA PRO A 41 -3.31 6.13 4.00
C PRO A 41 -3.89 7.19 3.05
N GLU A 42 -5.04 7.79 3.35
CA GLU A 42 -5.69 8.72 2.44
C GLU A 42 -4.87 10.00 2.21
N SER A 43 -4.33 10.60 3.27
CA SER A 43 -3.52 11.82 3.16
C SER A 43 -2.17 11.54 2.49
N ALA A 44 -1.48 10.47 2.87
CA ALA A 44 -0.19 10.12 2.28
C ALA A 44 -0.35 9.71 0.81
N TRP A 45 -1.37 8.90 0.50
CA TRP A 45 -1.64 8.45 -0.86
C TRP A 45 -1.95 9.62 -1.79
N ASN A 46 -2.76 10.58 -1.36
CA ASN A 46 -3.10 11.74 -2.18
C ASN A 46 -1.87 12.52 -2.66
N ASP A 47 -0.88 12.72 -1.79
CA ASP A 47 0.37 13.40 -2.17
C ASP A 47 1.23 12.51 -3.08
N ILE A 48 1.44 11.25 -2.70
CA ILE A 48 2.25 10.29 -3.45
C ILE A 48 1.71 10.11 -4.86
N PHE A 49 0.40 9.92 -5.00
CA PHE A 49 -0.28 9.78 -6.29
C PHE A 49 -0.06 11.01 -7.17
N LYS A 50 -0.36 12.21 -6.65
CA LYS A 50 -0.21 13.46 -7.41
C LYS A 50 1.23 13.66 -7.88
N TRP A 51 2.21 13.39 -7.01
CA TRP A 51 3.62 13.55 -7.35
C TRP A 51 4.09 12.49 -8.35
N THR A 52 3.65 11.24 -8.22
CA THR A 52 3.93 10.16 -9.18
C THR A 52 3.44 10.56 -10.57
N VAL A 53 2.18 10.98 -10.69
CA VAL A 53 1.60 11.44 -11.95
C VAL A 53 2.35 12.66 -12.50
N ALA A 54 2.76 13.60 -11.66
CA ALA A 54 3.53 14.77 -12.10
C ALA A 54 4.92 14.39 -12.64
N ILE A 55 5.62 13.43 -12.00
CA ILE A 55 6.92 12.91 -12.46
C ILE A 55 6.76 12.21 -13.81
N ILE A 56 5.73 11.36 -13.95
CA ILE A 56 5.45 10.64 -15.20
C ILE A 56 5.19 11.65 -16.33
N ASN A 57 4.31 12.64 -16.09
CA ASN A 57 3.99 13.71 -17.04
C ASN A 57 5.21 14.51 -17.51
N ARG A 58 6.16 14.77 -16.61
CA ARG A 58 7.37 15.54 -16.94
C ARG A 58 8.31 14.76 -17.84
N LYS A 59 8.47 13.46 -17.59
CA LYS A 59 9.35 12.57 -18.36
C LYS A 59 8.72 12.18 -19.70
N ASP A 60 7.40 12.00 -19.74
CA ASP A 60 6.68 11.61 -20.96
C ASP A 60 5.25 12.17 -20.98
N LYS A 61 5.07 13.29 -21.69
CA LYS A 61 3.79 14.01 -21.79
C LYS A 61 2.68 13.20 -22.46
N GLY A 62 3.00 12.12 -23.18
CA GLY A 62 2.01 11.28 -23.84
C GLY A 62 1.44 10.16 -22.97
N LEU A 63 2.08 9.87 -21.83
CA LEU A 63 1.87 8.61 -21.10
C LEU A 63 1.12 8.75 -19.78
N ALA A 64 1.12 9.93 -19.16
CA ALA A 64 0.54 10.08 -17.83
C ALA A 64 -0.99 10.00 -17.80
N TYR A 65 -1.67 10.22 -18.94
CA TYR A 65 -3.10 9.92 -19.06
C TYR A 65 -3.40 8.41 -19.06
N HIS A 66 -2.35 7.57 -19.06
CA HIS A 66 -2.42 6.11 -19.07
C HIS A 66 -1.70 5.48 -17.86
N ALA A 67 -1.22 6.27 -16.90
CA ALA A 67 -0.71 5.73 -15.66
C ALA A 67 -1.88 5.19 -14.83
N ASP A 68 -2.15 3.89 -14.97
CA ASP A 68 -3.14 3.17 -14.19
C ASP A 68 -2.59 2.91 -12.78
N LEU A 69 -2.82 3.89 -11.90
CA LEU A 69 -2.40 3.90 -10.51
C LEU A 69 -3.64 3.75 -9.62
N SER A 70 -3.65 2.72 -8.79
CA SER A 70 -4.75 2.44 -7.88
C SER A 70 -4.27 2.08 -6.48
N PHE A 71 -5.16 2.26 -5.51
CA PHE A 71 -4.89 2.07 -4.10
C PHE A 71 -6.07 1.37 -3.43
N GLU A 72 -5.79 0.32 -2.67
CA GLU A 72 -6.76 -0.43 -1.89
C GLU A 72 -6.20 -0.62 -0.47
N ARG A 73 -6.98 -0.23 0.54
CA ARG A 73 -6.69 -0.59 1.93
C ARG A 73 -7.20 -2.01 2.17
N ILE A 74 -6.31 -2.94 2.45
CA ILE A 74 -6.60 -4.34 2.80
C ILE A 74 -6.27 -4.64 4.28
N GLY A 75 -5.98 -3.59 5.06
CA GLY A 75 -5.91 -3.69 6.53
C GLY A 75 -7.19 -4.21 7.17
N ILE A 76 -7.13 -4.46 8.48
CA ILE A 76 -8.21 -5.07 9.27
C ILE A 76 -9.54 -4.33 9.00
N ASN A 77 -10.62 -5.09 8.80
CA ASN A 77 -11.98 -4.57 8.61
C ASN A 77 -12.99 -5.27 9.53
N GLU A 78 -14.22 -4.75 9.59
CA GLU A 78 -15.29 -5.23 10.47
C GLU A 78 -15.66 -6.71 10.23
N ASP A 79 -15.72 -7.14 8.98
CA ASP A 79 -16.05 -8.53 8.64
C ASP A 79 -14.96 -9.50 9.13
N GLN A 80 -13.69 -9.12 8.97
CA GLN A 80 -12.53 -9.92 9.36
C GLN A 80 -12.39 -10.10 10.87
N ILE A 81 -12.82 -9.12 11.66
CA ILE A 81 -12.75 -9.19 13.12
C ILE A 81 -13.52 -10.41 13.64
N GLY A 82 -14.75 -10.59 13.15
CA GLY A 82 -15.58 -11.73 13.53
C GLY A 82 -15.11 -13.05 12.90
N GLU A 83 -14.67 -13.02 11.64
CA GLU A 83 -14.21 -14.23 10.94
C GLU A 83 -12.92 -14.81 11.52
N LEU A 84 -12.00 -13.95 11.96
CA LEU A 84 -10.66 -14.35 12.41
C LEU A 84 -10.48 -14.29 13.92
N ASP A 85 -11.52 -13.90 14.68
CA ASP A 85 -11.46 -13.70 16.14
C ASP A 85 -10.31 -12.75 16.54
N ILE A 86 -10.22 -11.60 15.85
CA ILE A 86 -9.15 -10.63 16.08
C ILE A 86 -9.38 -9.96 17.44
N PRO A 87 -8.38 -9.98 18.34
CA PRO A 87 -8.55 -9.37 19.65
C PRO A 87 -8.64 -7.85 19.55
N GLU A 88 -9.54 -7.26 20.33
CA GLU A 88 -9.57 -5.82 20.53
C GLU A 88 -8.30 -5.33 21.24
N ASN A 89 -7.92 -4.09 20.93
CA ASN A 89 -6.90 -3.40 21.71
C ASN A 89 -7.40 -3.18 23.16
N PRO A 90 -6.74 -3.75 24.18
CA PRO A 90 -7.18 -3.62 25.57
C PRO A 90 -7.09 -2.18 26.10
N GLU A 91 -6.23 -1.34 25.52
CA GLU A 91 -6.07 0.07 25.90
C GLU A 91 -7.10 0.99 25.20
N ARG A 92 -7.65 0.54 24.06
CA ARG A 92 -8.60 1.31 23.23
C ARG A 92 -9.70 0.39 22.70
N PRO A 93 -10.74 0.13 23.50
CA PRO A 93 -11.87 -0.70 23.07
C PRO A 93 -12.48 -0.22 21.75
N GLY A 94 -12.87 -1.19 20.91
CA GLY A 94 -13.38 -0.94 19.56
C GLY A 94 -12.32 -0.56 18.51
N THR A 95 -11.02 -0.75 18.80
CA THR A 95 -9.93 -0.63 17.82
C THR A 95 -9.16 -1.92 17.71
N TYR A 96 -8.62 -2.19 16.52
CA TYR A 96 -7.93 -3.44 16.21
C TYR A 96 -6.63 -3.12 15.49
N GLN A 97 -5.54 -3.69 15.97
CA GLN A 97 -4.20 -3.36 15.50
C GLN A 97 -3.54 -4.54 14.82
N TRP A 98 -2.70 -4.25 13.84
CA TRP A 98 -1.94 -5.27 13.13
C TRP A 98 -1.06 -6.09 14.07
N GLU A 99 -0.47 -5.45 15.09
CA GLU A 99 0.35 -6.11 16.12
C GLU A 99 -0.46 -7.04 17.04
N GLY A 100 -1.79 -6.95 17.03
CA GLY A 100 -2.67 -7.85 17.75
C GLY A 100 -2.97 -9.16 17.02
N LEU A 101 -2.56 -9.27 15.76
CA LEU A 101 -2.73 -10.48 14.95
C LEU A 101 -1.67 -11.51 15.31
N ASP A 102 -2.08 -12.78 15.39
CA ASP A 102 -1.13 -13.88 15.31
C ASP A 102 -0.68 -14.15 13.86
N ASP A 103 0.34 -14.98 13.71
CA ASP A 103 0.93 -15.30 12.40
C ASP A 103 -0.10 -15.89 11.43
N ALA A 104 -1.04 -16.71 11.92
CA ALA A 104 -2.04 -17.37 11.07
C ALA A 104 -3.11 -16.38 10.60
N GLN A 105 -3.53 -15.45 11.46
CA GLN A 105 -4.44 -14.37 11.12
C GLN A 105 -3.79 -13.42 10.10
N ALA A 106 -2.53 -13.02 10.33
CA ALA A 106 -1.78 -12.18 9.40
C ALA A 106 -1.58 -12.86 8.04
N GLU A 107 -1.23 -14.15 8.03
CA GLU A 107 -1.11 -14.94 6.80
C GLU A 107 -2.43 -15.00 6.02
N SER A 108 -3.56 -15.23 6.71
CA SER A 108 -4.89 -15.25 6.09
C SER A 108 -5.25 -13.92 5.42
N LEU A 109 -4.87 -12.79 6.03
CA LEU A 109 -5.10 -11.45 5.46
C LEU A 109 -4.20 -11.18 4.25
N ILE A 110 -2.92 -11.53 4.34
CA ILE A 110 -1.93 -11.27 3.28
C ILE A 110 -2.18 -12.18 2.07
N SER A 111 -2.43 -13.47 2.29
CA SER A 111 -2.56 -14.49 1.23
C SER A 111 -3.71 -14.19 0.27
N LYS A 112 -4.85 -13.67 0.76
CA LYS A 112 -5.96 -13.22 -0.10
C LYS A 112 -5.55 -12.09 -1.06
N THR A 113 -4.54 -11.30 -0.69
CA THR A 113 -4.03 -10.21 -1.53
C THR A 113 -2.97 -10.70 -2.50
N SER A 114 -2.16 -11.70 -2.11
CA SER A 114 -1.08 -12.20 -2.97
C SER A 114 -1.60 -12.85 -4.26
N GLU A 115 -2.83 -13.39 -4.25
CA GLU A 115 -3.52 -13.87 -5.46
C GLU A 115 -3.74 -12.79 -6.53
N LYS A 116 -3.74 -11.50 -6.12
CA LYS A 116 -3.90 -10.35 -7.03
C LYS A 116 -2.56 -9.83 -7.57
N LEU A 117 -1.42 -10.34 -7.09
CA LEU A 117 -0.10 -9.83 -7.45
C LEU A 117 0.43 -10.44 -8.75
N ASP A 118 1.05 -9.59 -9.56
CA ASP A 118 1.88 -10.03 -10.68
C ASP A 118 3.25 -10.49 -10.14
N LEU A 119 3.38 -11.79 -9.87
CA LEU A 119 4.58 -12.37 -9.27
C LEU A 119 5.82 -12.22 -10.15
N GLU A 120 5.67 -12.23 -11.48
CA GLU A 120 6.80 -12.01 -12.39
C GLU A 120 7.31 -10.57 -12.26
N ALA A 121 6.39 -9.59 -12.25
CA ALA A 121 6.76 -8.19 -12.02
C ALA A 121 7.37 -7.98 -10.63
N PHE A 122 6.88 -8.68 -9.60
CA PHE A 122 7.42 -8.61 -8.24
C PHE A 122 8.87 -9.10 -8.17
N GLU A 123 9.16 -10.26 -8.77
CA GLU A 123 10.51 -10.83 -8.80
C GLU A 123 11.52 -9.93 -9.52
N LEU A 124 11.08 -9.19 -10.55
CA LEU A 124 11.94 -8.24 -11.26
C LEU A 124 12.36 -7.01 -10.43
N VAL A 125 11.66 -6.73 -9.32
CA VAL A 125 11.85 -5.49 -8.56
C VAL A 125 12.21 -5.70 -7.08
N LYS A 126 12.18 -6.94 -6.59
CA LYS A 126 12.41 -7.27 -5.17
C LYS A 126 13.86 -7.04 -4.72
N ASP A 127 14.83 -7.19 -5.61
CA ASP A 127 16.26 -7.14 -5.26
C ASP A 127 16.80 -5.70 -5.08
N ASP A 128 16.04 -4.68 -5.49
CA ASP A 128 16.42 -3.27 -5.34
C ASP A 128 16.25 -2.74 -3.89
N GLU A 129 15.82 -3.57 -2.95
CA GLU A 129 15.66 -3.19 -1.53
C GLU A 129 16.85 -3.56 -0.64
N GLU A 130 17.82 -4.38 -1.10
CA GLU A 130 18.99 -4.79 -0.29
C GLU A 130 20.12 -3.72 -0.23
N ASP A 131 20.03 -2.65 -1.01
CA ASP A 131 21.04 -1.58 -1.08
C ASP A 131 20.80 -0.38 -0.12
N ILE A 132 20.04 -0.56 0.97
CA ILE A 132 19.77 0.48 1.99
C ILE A 132 20.42 0.16 3.33
#